data_AF-A0A7W7CVQ4-F1
#
_entry.id   AF-A0A7W7CVQ4-F1
#
_cell.length_a   1.000
_cell.length_b   1.000
_cell.length_c   1.000
_cell.angle_alpha   90.00
_cell.angle_beta   90.00
_cell.angle_gamma   90.00
#
_symmetry.space_group_name_H-M   'P 1'
#
loop_
_entity.id
_entity.type
_entity.pdbx_description
1 polymer ?
#
loop_
_entity_poly.entity_id
_entity_poly.type
_entity_poly.pdbx_seq_one_letter_code
_entity_poly.pdbx_strand_id
1 'polypeptide(L)'
;MPHVSGHYRNGRWVRPHYRRSTPRAVRSAGMIRVRGHRRDDGTYVRSHLRNAAPTPTPTSINSDWDWLGYLAMLLFVLCLIGAITQA
;
A
#
# COMPACT_ATOMS: atom_id res chain seq x y z
N MET A 1 0.51 -12.20 -21.81
CA MET A 1 -0.94 -11.92 -21.75
C MET A 1 -1.62 -13.13 -21.13
N PRO A 2 -2.58 -12.98 -20.19
CA PRO A 2 -3.20 -14.13 -19.54
C PRO A 2 -3.94 -14.99 -20.57
N HIS A 3 -3.51 -16.25 -20.68
CA HIS A 3 -4.04 -17.24 -21.59
C HIS A 3 -5.20 -17.96 -20.91
N VAL A 4 -6.39 -17.93 -21.53
CA VAL A 4 -7.56 -18.64 -21.02
C VAL A 4 -7.70 -19.92 -21.82
N SER A 5 -7.57 -21.06 -21.13
CA SER A 5 -7.81 -22.37 -21.72
C SER A 5 -9.26 -22.49 -22.22
N GLY A 6 -9.45 -23.30 -23.26
CA GLY A 6 -10.78 -23.60 -23.78
C GLY A 6 -11.64 -24.23 -22.69
N HIS A 7 -12.89 -23.79 -22.59
CA HIS A 7 -13.83 -24.30 -21.60
C HIS A 7 -15.24 -24.33 -22.17
N TYR A 8 -16.10 -25.17 -21.60
CA TYR A 8 -17.52 -25.15 -21.90
C TYR A 8 -18.20 -24.04 -21.11
N ARG A 9 -18.99 -23.21 -21.81
CA ARG A 9 -19.84 -22.17 -21.22
C ARG A 9 -21.25 -22.36 -21.75
N ASN A 10 -22.20 -22.64 -20.84
CA ASN A 10 -23.60 -22.89 -21.16
C ASN A 10 -23.78 -23.93 -22.28
N GLY A 11 -23.09 -25.08 -22.16
CA GLY A 11 -23.16 -26.17 -23.14
C GLY A 11 -22.43 -25.93 -24.46
N ARG A 12 -21.85 -24.74 -24.69
CA ARG A 12 -21.07 -24.43 -25.90
C ARG A 12 -19.58 -24.42 -25.61
N TRP A 13 -18.79 -25.05 -26.47
CA TRP A 13 -17.33 -24.95 -26.42
C TRP A 13 -16.87 -23.52 -26.72
N VAL A 14 -16.13 -22.93 -25.80
CA VAL A 14 -15.46 -21.64 -25.97
C VAL A 14 -14.00 -21.93 -26.30
N ARG A 15 -13.58 -21.49 -27.50
CA ARG A 15 -12.19 -21.64 -27.95
C ARG A 15 -11.22 -20.89 -27.01
N PRO A 16 -9.99 -21.42 -26.82
CA PRO A 16 -8.96 -20.72 -26.09
C PRO A 16 -8.77 -19.30 -26.63
N HIS A 17 -8.63 -18.33 -25.73
CA HIS A 17 -8.45 -16.94 -26.13
C HIS A 17 -7.62 -16.17 -25.11
N TYR A 18 -7.03 -15.06 -25.57
CA TYR A 18 -6.34 -14.13 -24.70
C TYR A 18 -7.32 -13.15 -24.10
N ARG A 19 -7.31 -13.03 -22.77
CA ARG A 19 -8.15 -12.03 -22.11
C ARG A 19 -7.42 -10.69 -22.11
N ARG A 20 -8.09 -9.65 -22.60
CA ARG A 20 -7.60 -8.27 -22.43
C ARG A 20 -7.63 -7.94 -20.94
N SER A 21 -6.49 -7.54 -20.38
CA SER A 21 -6.37 -7.08 -19.00
C SER A 21 -7.27 -5.85 -18.82
N THR A 22 -8.43 -6.01 -18.19
CA THR A 22 -9.31 -4.90 -17.87
C THR A 22 -8.73 -4.12 -16.69
N PRO A 23 -9.05 -2.82 -16.53
CA PRO A 23 -8.54 -2.00 -15.43
C PRO A 23 -8.80 -2.60 -14.05
N ARG A 24 -9.91 -3.35 -13.90
CA ARG A 24 -10.27 -4.07 -12.67
C ARG A 24 -9.29 -5.20 -12.34
N ALA A 25 -8.87 -5.98 -13.34
CA ALA A 25 -7.88 -7.06 -13.16
C ALA A 25 -6.49 -6.51 -12.82
N VAL A 26 -6.14 -5.33 -13.34
CA VAL A 26 -4.86 -4.65 -13.06
C VAL A 26 -4.80 -4.19 -11.60
N ARG A 27 -5.90 -3.66 -11.05
CA ARG A 27 -5.99 -3.26 -9.63
C ARG A 27 -5.89 -4.45 -8.67
N SER A 28 -6.51 -5.59 -8.99
CA SER A 28 -6.43 -6.81 -8.16
C SER A 28 -5.03 -7.42 -8.12
N ALA A 29 -4.20 -7.18 -9.14
CA ALA A 29 -2.83 -7.67 -9.20
C ALA A 29 -1.79 -6.69 -8.62
N GLY A 30 -2.24 -5.65 -7.88
CA GLY A 30 -1.35 -4.64 -7.31
C GLY A 30 -0.62 -3.79 -8.35
N MET A 31 -1.12 -3.71 -9.58
CA MET A 31 -0.51 -2.92 -10.64
C MET A 31 -1.21 -1.56 -10.78
N ILE A 32 -0.43 -0.50 -10.99
CA ILE A 32 -0.90 0.86 -11.26
C ILE A 32 -0.72 1.15 -12.74
N ARG A 33 -1.78 1.66 -13.38
CA ARG A 33 -1.71 2.15 -14.76
C ARG A 33 -1.14 3.57 -14.77
N VAL A 34 0.01 3.74 -15.41
CA VAL A 34 0.64 5.05 -15.62
C VAL A 34 0.18 5.62 -16.95
N ARG A 35 -0.35 6.85 -16.94
CA ARG A 35 -0.75 7.55 -18.18
C ARG A 35 0.51 7.94 -18.96
N GLY A 36 0.42 7.87 -20.29
CA GLY A 36 1.48 8.40 -21.14
C GLY A 36 1.59 9.91 -21.00
N HIS A 37 2.81 10.43 -21.04
CA HIS A 37 3.08 11.87 -20.96
C HIS A 37 4.32 12.20 -21.79
N ARG A 38 4.45 13.48 -22.15
CA ARG A 38 5.65 14.01 -22.81
C ARG A 38 6.60 14.52 -21.74
N ARG A 39 7.88 14.17 -21.85
CA ARG A 39 8.96 14.68 -20.99
C ARG A 39 9.43 16.04 -21.47
N ASP A 40 10.16 16.75 -20.61
CA ASP A 40 10.70 18.09 -20.89
C ASP A 40 11.75 18.07 -22.02
N ASP A 41 12.44 16.94 -22.21
CA ASP A 41 13.34 16.68 -23.35
C ASP A 41 12.61 16.45 -24.70
N GLY A 42 11.26 16.53 -24.69
CA GLY A 42 10.41 16.33 -25.85
C GLY A 42 10.05 14.88 -26.16
N THR A 43 10.66 13.90 -25.48
CA THR A 43 10.39 12.47 -25.70
C THR A 43 9.02 12.07 -25.13
N TYR A 44 8.29 11.22 -25.86
CA TYR A 44 6.98 10.75 -25.41
C TYR A 44 7.06 9.39 -24.72
N VAL A 45 6.62 9.35 -23.46
CA VAL A 45 6.51 8.11 -22.69
C VAL A 45 5.14 7.50 -22.93
N ARG A 46 5.12 6.29 -23.52
CA ARG A 46 3.88 5.52 -23.71
C ARG A 46 3.29 5.10 -22.35
N SER A 47 1.96 5.06 -22.28
CA SER A 47 1.27 4.52 -21.11
C SER A 47 1.68 3.07 -20.86
N HIS A 48 2.00 2.73 -19.62
CA HIS A 48 2.43 1.39 -19.22
C HIS A 48 1.86 1.03 -17.85
N LEU A 49 2.04 -0.23 -17.46
CA LEU A 49 1.70 -0.73 -16.12
C LEU A 49 2.97 -0.75 -15.28
N ARG A 50 2.87 -0.33 -14.02
CA ARG A 50 3.93 -0.48 -13.02
C ARG A 50 3.40 -1.28 -11.85
N ASN A 51 4.27 -2.01 -11.16
CA ASN A 51 3.92 -2.57 -9.85
C ASN A 51 3.67 -1.39 -8.89
N ALA A 52 2.57 -1.43 -8.15
CA ALA A 52 2.46 -0.60 -6.96
C ALA A 52 3.62 -1.03 -6.05
N ALA A 53 4.43 -0.08 -5.59
CA ALA A 53 5.29 -0.37 -4.45
C ALA A 53 4.40 -0.94 -3.33
N PRO A 54 4.89 -1.89 -2.51
CA PRO A 54 4.16 -2.27 -1.32
C PRO A 54 3.83 -0.97 -0.59
N THR A 55 2.54 -0.68 -0.43
CA THR A 55 2.12 0.39 0.47
C THR A 55 2.84 0.11 1.77
N PRO A 56 3.74 0.99 2.24
CA PRO A 56 4.23 0.83 3.60
C PRO A 56 2.96 0.86 4.43
N THR A 57 2.56 -0.29 4.99
CA THR A 57 1.59 -0.31 6.07
C THR A 57 2.13 0.74 7.02
N PRO A 58 1.38 1.82 7.34
CA PRO A 58 1.81 2.68 8.42
C PRO A 58 1.88 1.75 9.62
N THR A 59 3.09 1.31 9.97
CA THR A 59 3.35 0.69 11.25
C THR A 59 2.94 1.79 12.21
N SER A 60 1.78 1.60 12.83
CA SER A 60 1.33 2.43 13.92
C SER A 60 2.41 2.28 15.00
N ILE A 61 3.40 3.17 15.00
CA ILE A 61 4.36 3.37 16.09
C ILE A 61 3.62 4.19 17.16
N ASN A 62 2.41 3.78 17.48
CA ASN A 62 1.71 4.26 18.66
C ASN A 62 1.87 3.08 19.59
N SER A 63 2.99 3.08 20.30
CA SER A 63 3.29 2.10 21.31
C SER A 63 2.13 2.17 22.29
N ASP A 64 1.44 1.05 22.53
CA ASP A 64 0.32 0.96 23.50
C ASP A 64 0.72 1.42 24.92
N TRP A 65 2.02 1.72 25.13
CA TRP A 65 2.67 2.16 26.35
C TRP A 65 3.12 3.63 26.37
N ASP A 66 2.97 4.41 25.29
CA ASP A 66 3.48 5.78 25.22
C ASP A 66 2.84 6.66 26.32
N TRP A 67 1.52 6.59 26.49
CA TRP A 67 0.81 7.36 27.52
C TRP A 67 1.15 6.92 28.95
N LEU A 68 1.33 5.63 29.18
CA LEU A 68 1.70 5.11 30.50
C LEU A 68 3.15 5.48 30.84
N GLY A 69 4.05 5.46 29.85
CA GLY A 69 5.43 5.90 29.98
C GLY A 69 5.55 7.38 30.31
N TYR A 70 4.81 8.25 29.62
CA TYR A 70 4.78 9.68 29.92
C TYR A 70 4.20 9.98 31.31
N LEU A 71 3.14 9.28 31.71
CA LEU A 71 2.55 9.42 33.05
C LEU A 71 3.53 8.96 34.14
N ALA A 72 4.20 7.82 33.95
CA ALA A 72 5.20 7.31 34.88
C ALA A 72 6.40 8.26 35.01
N MET A 73 6.88 8.82 33.89
CA MET A 73 7.95 9.82 33.88
C MET A 73 7.54 11.11 34.60
N LEU A 74 6.32 11.60 34.34
CA LEU A 74 5.79 12.80 35.02
C LEU A 74 5.69 12.61 36.53
N LEU A 75 5.14 11.47 36.98
CA LEU A 75 5.06 11.14 38.40
C LEU A 75 6.44 11.03 39.04
N PHE A 76 7.40 10.41 38.36
CA PHE A 76 8.78 10.31 38.84
C PHE A 76 9.42 11.69 39.03
N VAL A 77 9.28 12.60 38.06
CA VAL A 77 9.82 13.97 38.14
C VAL A 77 9.16 14.76 39.28
N LEU A 78 7.83 14.66 39.44
CA LEU A 78 7.12 15.32 40.54
C LEU A 78 7.56 14.79 41.92
N CYS A 79 7.81 13.49 42.03
CA CYS A 79 8.31 12.87 43.25
C CYS A 79 9.72 13.36 43.60
N LEU A 80 10.61 13.47 42.60
CA LEU A 80 11.96 14.01 42.76
C LEU A 80 11.94 15.47 43.22
N ILE A 81 11.13 16.32 42.57
CA ILE A 81 10.96 17.73 42.96
C ILE A 81 10.41 17.81 44.38
N GLY A 82 9.38 17.03 44.70
CA GLY A 82 8.79 16.96 46.03
C GLY A 82 9.82 16.63 47.12
N ALA A 83 10.67 15.64 46.87
CA ALA A 83 11.74 15.24 47.80
C ALA A 83 12.80 16.34 48.00
N ILE A 84 13.14 17.09 46.94
CA ILE A 84 14.09 18.22 47.03
C ILE A 84 13.46 19.40 47.76
N THR A 85 12.16 19.65 47.61
CA THR A 85 11.46 20.76 48.28
C THR A 85 11.13 20.52 49.76
N GLN A 86 11.22 19.27 50.24
CA GLN A 86 11.00 18.92 51.65
C GLN A 86 12.32 18.68 52.42
N ALA A 87 13.47 18.80 51.75
CA ALA A 87 14.81 18.79 52.35
C ALA A 87 15.29 20.21 52.65
#